data_AF-A0A672NXR3-F1
#
_entry.id   AF-A0A672NXR3-F1
#
_cell.length_a   1.000
_cell.length_b   1.000
_cell.length_c   1.000
_cell.angle_alpha   90.00
_cell.angle_beta   90.00
_cell.angle_gamma   90.00
#
_symmetry.space_group_name_H-M   'P 1'
#
loop_
_entity.id
_entity.type
_entity.pdbx_description
1 polymer ?
#
loop_
_entity_poly.entity_id
_entity_poly.type
_entity_poly.pdbx_seq_one_letter_code
_entity_poly.pdbx_strand_id
1 'polypeptide(L)'
;MVRNTPKSQRTRTRSISEAALHFGVSICDVVNLWDTKPDTLLKWLGTSTLLPYFYSTSQNQPEDSIKDSFSKCIMPRSKEIPEDVKEKIIFYHKSGKGYKAISKIMGVHRSTVRTIISKWKTLGTVMNLPRSGRPTKISPRTQRKIIQEVTKKPEITSKELQASLALAKIKVHDSTIRRRLGQIRKRERVSKRKTLQKKKINACLV
;
A
#
# COMPACT_ATOMS: atom_id res chain seq x y z
N MET A 1 -23.48 -33.72 20.79
CA MET A 1 -22.23 -34.50 20.89
C MET A 1 -21.10 -33.75 20.18
N VAL A 2 -20.31 -33.00 20.95
CA VAL A 2 -19.18 -32.19 20.45
C VAL A 2 -17.92 -33.06 20.48
N ARG A 3 -17.35 -33.37 19.32
CA ARG A 3 -16.08 -34.10 19.22
C ARG A 3 -14.92 -33.10 19.24
N ASN A 4 -14.29 -32.95 20.40
CA ASN A 4 -13.00 -32.27 20.56
C ASN A 4 -11.88 -33.21 20.11
N THR A 5 -11.04 -32.77 19.17
CA THR A 5 -9.78 -33.45 18.81
C THR A 5 -8.62 -32.83 19.59
N PRO A 6 -7.73 -33.63 20.20
CA PRO A 6 -6.60 -33.09 20.94
C PRO A 6 -5.50 -32.57 20.00
N LYS A 7 -4.91 -31.43 20.36
CA LYS A 7 -3.74 -30.84 19.70
C LYS A 7 -2.53 -31.76 19.90
N SER A 8 -2.00 -32.31 18.80
CA SER A 8 -0.68 -32.94 18.71
C SER A 8 0.40 -31.97 19.18
N GLN A 9 0.99 -32.23 20.33
CA GLN A 9 2.19 -31.54 20.82
C GLN A 9 3.39 -31.99 19.99
N ARG A 10 4.06 -31.06 19.30
CA ARG A 10 5.38 -31.30 18.71
C ARG A 10 6.42 -31.24 19.83
N THR A 11 6.86 -32.39 20.31
CA THR A 11 8.05 -32.49 21.15
C THR A 11 9.28 -32.23 20.27
N ARG A 12 9.89 -31.05 20.43
CA ARG A 12 11.21 -30.73 19.87
C ARG A 12 12.17 -30.52 21.04
N THR A 13 12.49 -31.61 21.71
CA THR A 13 13.58 -31.68 22.69
C THR A 13 14.70 -32.49 22.05
N ARG A 14 15.54 -31.81 21.26
CA ARG A 14 16.91 -32.30 21.03
C ARG A 14 17.70 -31.82 22.25
N SER A 15 18.06 -32.79 23.08
CA SER A 15 19.02 -32.69 24.16
C SER A 15 20.24 -31.88 23.71
N ILE A 16 20.52 -30.77 24.39
CA ILE A 16 21.78 -30.02 24.31
C ILE A 16 22.85 -30.67 25.23
N SER A 17 22.57 -31.83 25.81
CA SER A 17 23.39 -32.47 26.84
C SER A 17 24.25 -33.65 26.34
N GLU A 18 24.60 -33.71 25.06
CA GLU A 18 25.36 -34.85 24.49
C GLU A 18 26.58 -34.40 23.68
N ALA A 19 27.28 -33.37 24.17
CA ALA A 19 28.56 -32.92 23.61
C ALA A 19 29.46 -32.19 24.63
N ALA A 20 29.44 -32.59 25.91
CA ALA A 20 30.20 -31.89 26.96
C ALA A 20 30.83 -32.82 28.01
N LEU A 21 31.41 -33.95 27.58
CA LEU A 21 32.27 -34.78 28.44
C LEU A 21 33.58 -35.13 27.71
N HIS A 22 34.44 -34.14 27.50
CA HIS A 22 35.85 -34.43 27.19
C HIS A 22 36.89 -33.42 27.70
N PHE A 23 36.50 -32.32 28.39
CA PHE A 23 37.48 -31.34 28.88
C PHE A 23 37.30 -30.83 30.33
N GLY A 24 36.40 -31.43 31.14
CA GLY A 24 36.45 -31.28 32.61
C GLY A 24 36.55 -29.85 33.15
N VAL A 25 35.74 -28.90 32.66
CA VAL A 25 35.66 -27.53 33.20
C VAL A 25 34.28 -27.30 33.83
N SER A 26 34.29 -26.77 35.06
CA SER A 26 33.10 -26.50 35.88
C SER A 26 32.31 -25.30 35.35
N ILE A 27 30.97 -25.37 35.42
CA ILE A 27 30.03 -24.34 34.94
C ILE A 27 30.22 -22.99 35.66
N CYS A 28 30.83 -22.96 36.84
CA CYS A 28 31.10 -21.72 37.57
C CYS A 28 32.31 -20.91 37.04
N ASP A 29 33.20 -21.51 36.25
CA ASP A 29 34.41 -20.82 35.76
C ASP A 29 34.18 -20.02 34.47
N VAL A 30 33.05 -20.23 33.78
CA VAL A 30 32.68 -19.52 32.55
C VAL A 30 32.16 -18.11 32.82
N VAL A 31 31.73 -17.81 34.06
CA VAL A 31 31.10 -16.53 34.42
C VAL A 31 32.12 -15.45 34.84
N ASN A 32 33.38 -15.80 35.14
CA ASN A 32 34.38 -14.84 35.62
C ASN A 32 35.43 -14.40 34.58
N LEU A 33 35.24 -14.67 33.29
CA LEU A 33 36.21 -14.32 32.23
C LEU A 33 35.68 -13.26 31.23
N TRP A 34 34.65 -12.49 31.61
CA TRP A 34 34.09 -11.43 30.77
C TRP A 34 34.08 -10.06 31.45
N ASP A 35 35.08 -9.77 32.28
CA ASP A 35 35.26 -8.47 32.93
C ASP A 35 36.74 -8.07 33.16
N THR A 36 37.62 -8.29 32.18
CA THR A 36 38.93 -7.60 32.15
C THR A 36 39.41 -7.28 30.73
N LYS A 37 39.89 -6.05 30.58
CA LYS A 37 40.25 -5.31 29.36
C LYS A 37 41.33 -6.00 28.51
N PRO A 38 41.30 -5.91 27.16
CA PRO A 38 42.33 -6.49 26.30
C PRO A 38 43.48 -5.50 26.04
N ASP A 39 44.17 -5.04 27.09
CA ASP A 39 45.29 -4.09 26.95
C ASP A 39 46.57 -4.58 27.66
N THR A 40 46.97 -5.83 27.44
CA THR A 40 48.25 -6.36 28.00
C THR A 40 48.93 -7.42 27.12
N LEU A 41 48.76 -7.37 25.79
CA LEU A 41 49.49 -8.25 24.85
C LEU A 41 50.46 -7.48 23.94
N LEU A 42 51.16 -6.47 24.49
CA LEU A 42 52.23 -5.73 23.81
C LEU A 42 53.50 -5.61 24.65
N LYS A 43 53.87 -6.65 25.41
CA LYS A 43 55.13 -6.69 26.21
C LYS A 43 55.91 -8.01 26.15
N TRP A 44 55.63 -8.92 25.20
CA TRP A 44 56.31 -10.23 25.14
C TRP A 44 56.95 -10.61 23.81
N LEU A 45 57.20 -9.66 22.90
CA LEU A 45 58.12 -9.85 21.79
C LEU A 45 58.90 -8.56 21.56
N GLY A 46 60.12 -8.50 22.10
CA GLY A 46 61.09 -7.48 21.77
C GLY A 46 61.88 -7.89 20.52
N THR A 47 61.80 -7.08 19.48
CA THR A 47 62.79 -6.89 18.39
C THR A 47 62.45 -5.52 17.79
N SER A 48 63.12 -4.41 18.13
CA SER A 48 64.46 -4.03 17.68
C SER A 48 64.70 -4.34 16.20
N THR A 49 64.46 -3.37 15.30
CA THR A 49 65.49 -2.68 14.50
C THR A 49 64.84 -1.77 13.45
N LEU A 50 65.12 -0.47 13.56
CA LEU A 50 65.48 0.50 12.50
C LEU A 50 64.76 0.40 11.13
N LEU A 51 63.91 1.40 10.84
CA LEU A 51 63.71 1.97 9.49
C LEU A 51 65.01 2.68 9.01
N PRO A 52 65.22 3.07 7.73
CA PRO A 52 64.27 3.22 6.61
C PRO A 52 64.81 2.82 5.19
N TYR A 53 64.02 3.16 4.16
CA TYR A 53 64.35 3.42 2.74
C TYR A 53 63.98 2.34 1.73
N PHE A 54 62.93 2.59 0.93
CA PHE A 54 63.08 2.90 -0.51
C PHE A 54 61.72 2.85 -1.25
N TYR A 55 61.57 3.79 -2.17
CA TYR A 55 60.40 4.26 -2.91
C TYR A 55 59.77 3.21 -3.84
N SER A 56 58.44 3.22 -3.99
CA SER A 56 57.79 3.74 -5.22
C SER A 56 56.29 3.46 -5.28
N THR A 57 55.54 4.57 -5.32
CA THR A 57 54.38 4.85 -6.17
C THR A 57 53.74 3.70 -6.95
N SER A 58 52.48 3.40 -6.64
CA SER A 58 51.47 3.17 -7.69
C SER A 58 50.06 3.45 -7.18
N GLN A 59 49.51 4.54 -7.72
CA GLN A 59 48.10 4.69 -8.10
C GLN A 59 47.09 4.63 -6.94
N ASN A 60 46.95 5.80 -6.30
CA ASN A 60 45.70 6.22 -5.68
C ASN A 60 44.53 5.91 -6.62
N GLN A 61 43.62 5.03 -6.19
CA GLN A 61 42.27 5.01 -6.73
C GLN A 61 41.54 6.25 -6.20
N PRO A 62 40.78 6.96 -7.04
CA PRO A 62 40.13 8.20 -6.65
C PRO A 62 39.06 7.92 -5.58
N GLU A 63 39.24 8.53 -4.41
CA GLU A 63 38.24 8.72 -3.35
C GLU A 63 37.17 9.73 -3.81
N ASP A 64 36.52 9.45 -4.94
CA ASP A 64 35.40 10.23 -5.45
C ASP A 64 34.17 9.32 -5.55
N SER A 65 33.31 9.37 -4.52
CA SER A 65 31.83 9.24 -4.63
C SER A 65 31.09 8.89 -3.33
N ILE A 66 31.62 9.16 -2.14
CA ILE A 66 30.81 9.09 -0.89
C ILE A 66 30.11 10.44 -0.64
N LYS A 67 29.38 10.96 -1.65
CA LYS A 67 28.51 12.14 -1.49
C LYS A 67 27.12 12.02 -2.15
N ASP A 68 26.68 10.82 -2.48
CA ASP A 68 25.29 10.56 -2.90
C ASP A 68 24.46 9.84 -1.82
N SER A 69 24.92 9.90 -0.56
CA SER A 69 24.34 9.23 0.59
C SER A 69 23.20 10.01 1.27
N PHE A 70 22.41 10.79 0.54
CA PHE A 70 21.07 11.19 0.97
C PHE A 70 20.13 11.24 -0.24
N SER A 71 20.15 10.18 -1.06
CA SER A 71 19.04 9.91 -1.96
C SER A 71 17.80 9.65 -1.12
N LYS A 72 17.00 10.71 -0.96
CA LYS A 72 15.65 10.73 -0.41
C LYS A 72 14.95 9.44 -0.84
N CYS A 73 14.81 8.49 0.07
CA CYS A 73 14.12 7.22 -0.21
C CYS A 73 12.63 7.54 -0.44
N ILE A 74 12.31 7.98 -1.65
CA ILE A 74 10.95 8.05 -2.16
C ILE A 74 10.54 6.60 -2.35
N MET A 75 9.90 6.02 -1.32
CA MET A 75 9.23 4.73 -1.50
C MET A 75 8.21 4.92 -2.63
N PRO A 76 8.38 4.27 -3.80
CA PRO A 76 7.41 4.39 -4.86
C PRO A 76 6.09 3.84 -4.33
N ARG A 77 4.99 4.57 -4.55
CA ARG A 77 3.68 4.05 -4.19
C ARG A 77 3.47 2.74 -4.93
N SER A 78 3.20 1.66 -4.19
CA SER A 78 2.96 0.37 -4.80
C SER A 78 1.74 0.44 -5.73
N LYS A 79 1.92 -0.06 -6.95
CA LYS A 79 0.83 -0.20 -7.90
C LYS A 79 -0.19 -1.20 -7.32
N GLU A 80 -1.47 -0.93 -7.56
CA GLU A 80 -2.52 -1.89 -7.21
C GLU A 80 -2.32 -3.19 -7.99
N ILE A 81 -2.62 -4.31 -7.34
CA ILE A 81 -2.45 -5.64 -7.95
C ILE A 81 -3.46 -5.78 -9.10
N PRO A 82 -3.00 -6.21 -10.29
CA PRO A 82 -3.87 -6.39 -11.44
C PRO A 82 -4.92 -7.47 -11.17
N GLU A 83 -6.03 -7.39 -11.88
CA GLU A 83 -7.17 -8.29 -11.70
C GLU A 83 -6.82 -9.75 -12.04
N ASP A 84 -6.12 -9.98 -13.14
CA ASP A 84 -5.67 -11.30 -13.58
C ASP A 84 -4.92 -12.08 -12.50
N VAL A 85 -4.09 -11.39 -11.72
CA VAL A 85 -3.32 -12.00 -10.62
C VAL A 85 -4.24 -12.41 -9.48
N LYS A 86 -5.25 -11.60 -9.17
CA LYS A 86 -6.23 -11.91 -8.11
C LYS A 86 -7.16 -13.05 -8.52
N GLU A 87 -7.56 -13.11 -9.79
CA GLU A 87 -8.38 -14.21 -10.32
C GLU A 87 -7.63 -15.54 -10.21
N LYS A 88 -6.35 -15.56 -10.60
CA LYS A 88 -5.47 -16.74 -10.42
C LYS A 88 -5.34 -17.14 -8.94
N ILE A 89 -5.21 -16.17 -8.02
CA ILE A 89 -5.21 -16.42 -6.58
C ILE A 89 -6.50 -17.11 -6.13
N ILE A 90 -7.66 -16.64 -6.61
CA ILE A 90 -8.97 -17.21 -6.27
C ILE A 90 -9.13 -18.60 -6.88
N PHE A 91 -8.68 -18.81 -8.12
CA PHE A 91 -8.66 -20.13 -8.76
C PHE A 91 -7.92 -21.16 -7.90
N TYR A 92 -6.68 -20.86 -7.50
CA TYR A 92 -5.91 -21.78 -6.65
C TYR A 92 -6.51 -21.99 -5.26
N HIS A 93 -7.15 -20.96 -4.69
CA HIS A 93 -7.87 -21.10 -3.42
C HIS A 93 -9.09 -22.02 -3.58
N LYS A 94 -9.85 -21.92 -4.68
CA LYS A 94 -10.97 -22.82 -4.99
C LYS A 94 -10.49 -24.26 -5.19
N SER A 95 -9.31 -24.48 -5.76
CA SER A 95 -8.66 -25.79 -5.85
C SER A 95 -8.15 -26.34 -4.50
N GLY A 96 -8.37 -25.64 -3.38
CA GLY A 96 -7.97 -26.09 -2.03
C GLY A 96 -6.51 -25.83 -1.65
N LYS A 97 -5.74 -25.05 -2.44
CA LYS A 97 -4.35 -24.74 -2.09
C LYS A 97 -4.29 -23.80 -0.88
N GLY A 98 -3.37 -24.08 0.05
CA GLY A 98 -3.14 -23.23 1.22
C GLY A 98 -2.48 -21.88 0.90
N TYR A 99 -2.67 -20.86 1.75
CA TYR A 99 -2.17 -19.50 1.52
C TYR A 99 -0.66 -19.40 1.26
N LYS A 100 0.15 -20.22 1.94
CA LYS A 100 1.62 -20.25 1.75
C LYS A 100 1.99 -20.78 0.37
N ALA A 101 1.28 -21.80 -0.13
CA ALA A 101 1.52 -22.37 -1.46
C ALA A 101 1.14 -21.37 -2.55
N ILE A 102 -0.02 -20.72 -2.43
CA ILE A 102 -0.47 -19.68 -3.38
C ILE A 102 0.52 -18.52 -3.44
N SER A 103 0.98 -18.05 -2.27
CA SER A 103 1.98 -16.97 -2.17
C SER A 103 3.27 -17.30 -2.93
N LYS A 104 3.78 -18.53 -2.81
CA LYS A 104 4.95 -18.99 -3.55
C LYS A 104 4.71 -19.09 -5.05
N ILE A 105 3.57 -19.65 -5.47
CA ILE A 105 3.23 -19.82 -6.90
C ILE A 105 3.09 -18.46 -7.60
N MET A 106 2.46 -17.48 -6.94
CA MET A 106 2.13 -16.18 -7.55
C MET A 106 3.20 -15.11 -7.30
N GLY A 107 4.21 -15.37 -6.46
CA GLY A 107 5.20 -14.36 -6.06
C GLY A 107 4.62 -13.20 -5.24
N VAL A 108 3.41 -13.36 -4.68
CA VAL A 108 2.70 -12.33 -3.92
C VAL A 108 2.85 -12.62 -2.43
N HIS A 109 3.06 -11.58 -1.63
CA HIS A 109 3.20 -11.73 -0.18
C HIS A 109 1.95 -12.39 0.46
N ARG A 110 2.17 -13.25 1.47
CA ARG A 110 1.11 -14.05 2.11
C ARG A 110 -0.03 -13.21 2.70
N SER A 111 0.28 -12.03 3.27
CA SER A 111 -0.76 -11.14 3.82
C SER A 111 -1.69 -10.61 2.73
N THR A 112 -1.14 -10.29 1.56
CA THR A 112 -1.88 -9.83 0.39
C THR A 112 -2.83 -10.90 -0.13
N VAL A 113 -2.36 -12.15 -0.24
CA VAL A 113 -3.21 -13.29 -0.60
C VAL A 113 -4.39 -13.43 0.35
N ARG A 114 -4.13 -13.32 1.67
CA ARG A 114 -5.19 -13.34 2.69
C ARG A 114 -6.19 -12.21 2.50
N THR A 115 -5.72 -10.97 2.28
CA THR A 115 -6.58 -9.81 2.08
C THR A 115 -7.46 -9.96 0.84
N ILE A 116 -6.91 -10.46 -0.27
CA ILE A 116 -7.66 -10.70 -1.51
C ILE A 116 -8.77 -11.72 -1.27
N ILE A 117 -8.44 -12.87 -0.67
CA ILE A 117 -9.40 -13.95 -0.41
C ILE A 117 -10.47 -13.49 0.58
N SER A 118 -10.09 -12.73 1.62
CA SER A 118 -11.05 -12.16 2.57
C SER A 118 -12.04 -11.23 1.87
N LYS A 119 -11.55 -10.30 1.03
CA LYS A 119 -12.41 -9.39 0.25
C LYS A 119 -13.32 -10.15 -0.69
N TRP A 120 -12.80 -11.16 -1.38
CA TRP A 120 -13.60 -12.00 -2.27
C TRP A 120 -14.71 -12.74 -1.53
N LYS A 121 -14.45 -13.28 -0.33
CA LYS A 121 -15.48 -13.95 0.49
C LYS A 121 -16.57 -12.98 0.95
N THR A 122 -16.22 -11.73 1.28
CA THR A 122 -17.19 -10.74 1.77
C THR A 122 -17.96 -10.03 0.67
N LEU A 123 -17.30 -9.70 -0.44
CA LEU A 123 -17.87 -8.86 -1.51
C LEU A 123 -18.25 -9.67 -2.75
N GLY A 124 -17.72 -10.88 -2.93
CA GLY A 124 -17.90 -11.70 -4.13
C GLY A 124 -17.11 -11.24 -5.36
N THR A 125 -16.47 -10.07 -5.32
CA THR A 125 -15.81 -9.45 -6.48
C THR A 125 -14.28 -9.43 -6.38
N VAL A 126 -13.62 -9.46 -7.53
CA VAL A 126 -12.15 -9.40 -7.68
C VAL A 126 -11.65 -7.99 -8.03
N MET A 127 -12.53 -7.23 -8.68
CA MET A 127 -12.37 -5.83 -9.06
C MET A 127 -11.97 -4.95 -7.88
N ASN A 128 -11.14 -3.94 -8.13
CA ASN A 128 -10.89 -2.89 -7.15
C ASN A 128 -12.13 -2.00 -7.04
N LEU A 129 -12.69 -1.91 -5.84
CA LEU A 129 -13.79 -0.99 -5.59
C LEU A 129 -13.30 0.46 -5.68
N PRO A 130 -14.12 1.37 -6.23
CA PRO A 130 -13.81 2.79 -6.17
C PRO A 130 -13.66 3.22 -4.72
N ARG A 131 -12.68 4.08 -4.45
CA ARG A 131 -12.54 4.68 -3.12
C ARG A 131 -13.76 5.56 -2.85
N SER A 132 -14.25 5.57 -1.62
CA SER A 132 -15.37 6.42 -1.19
C SER A 132 -15.09 7.92 -1.38
N GLY A 133 -13.82 8.32 -1.37
CA GLY A 133 -13.40 9.70 -1.52
C GLY A 133 -13.74 10.55 -0.29
N ARG A 134 -13.47 11.85 -0.39
CA ARG A 134 -13.78 12.81 0.68
C ARG A 134 -15.26 13.20 0.63
N PRO A 135 -15.98 13.20 1.77
CA PRO A 135 -17.37 13.66 1.79
C PRO A 135 -17.46 15.13 1.37
N THR A 136 -18.49 15.46 0.59
CA THR A 136 -18.74 16.82 0.11
C THR A 136 -19.38 17.68 1.21
N LYS A 137 -19.01 18.97 1.28
CA LYS A 137 -19.65 19.92 2.22
C LYS A 137 -21.14 20.12 1.98
N ILE A 138 -21.60 20.00 0.73
CA ILE A 138 -23.01 20.10 0.36
C ILE A 138 -23.63 18.71 0.47
N SER A 139 -24.66 18.57 1.31
CA SER A 139 -25.44 17.33 1.42
C SER A 139 -26.38 17.14 0.22
N PRO A 140 -26.84 15.90 -0.08
CA PRO A 140 -27.83 15.67 -1.12
C PRO A 140 -29.13 16.46 -0.91
N ARG A 141 -29.56 16.65 0.35
CA ARG A 141 -30.74 17.46 0.69
C ARG A 141 -30.52 18.93 0.36
N THR A 142 -29.38 19.46 0.76
CA THR A 142 -28.99 20.86 0.47
C THR A 142 -28.91 21.09 -1.04
N GLN A 143 -28.34 20.13 -1.77
CA GLN A 143 -28.28 20.22 -3.23
C GLN A 143 -29.67 20.30 -3.87
N ARG A 144 -30.64 19.51 -3.40
CA ARG A 144 -32.02 19.58 -3.91
C ARG A 144 -32.63 20.97 -3.67
N LYS A 145 -32.37 21.58 -2.50
CA LYS A 145 -32.82 22.95 -2.21
C LYS A 145 -32.22 23.97 -3.18
N ILE A 146 -30.91 23.89 -3.44
CA ILE A 146 -30.23 24.75 -4.42
C ILE A 146 -30.86 24.59 -5.81
N ILE A 147 -31.13 23.35 -6.25
CA ILE A 147 -31.77 23.10 -7.54
C ILE A 147 -33.17 23.74 -7.56
N GLN A 148 -33.98 23.54 -6.52
CA GLN A 148 -35.32 24.13 -6.44
C GLN A 148 -35.30 25.66 -6.46
N GLU A 149 -34.39 26.30 -5.74
CA GLU A 149 -34.25 27.77 -5.73
C GLU A 149 -33.87 28.30 -7.11
N VAL A 150 -32.90 27.66 -7.78
CA VAL A 150 -32.45 28.05 -9.13
C VAL A 150 -33.53 27.80 -10.18
N THR A 151 -34.30 26.71 -10.08
CA THR A 151 -35.40 26.44 -11.00
C THR A 151 -36.55 27.43 -10.83
N LYS A 152 -36.85 27.85 -9.59
CA LYS A 152 -37.87 28.87 -9.32
C LYS A 152 -37.43 30.27 -9.76
N LYS A 153 -36.17 30.61 -9.53
CA LYS A 153 -35.59 31.93 -9.82
C LYS A 153 -34.23 31.75 -10.50
N PRO A 154 -34.18 31.72 -11.85
CA PRO A 154 -32.94 31.42 -12.58
C PRO A 154 -31.90 32.53 -12.48
N GLU A 155 -32.31 33.76 -12.14
CA GLU A 155 -31.45 34.94 -12.01
C GLU A 155 -30.73 35.02 -10.65
N ILE A 156 -31.02 34.09 -9.73
CA ILE A 156 -30.46 34.12 -8.37
C ILE A 156 -28.93 34.06 -8.39
N THR A 157 -28.30 35.01 -7.70
CA THR A 157 -26.84 35.07 -7.65
C THR A 157 -26.29 34.01 -6.67
N SER A 158 -25.03 33.62 -6.84
CA SER A 158 -24.40 32.65 -5.94
C SER A 158 -24.26 33.17 -4.49
N LYS A 159 -24.22 34.50 -4.31
CA LYS A 159 -24.16 35.14 -2.99
C LYS A 159 -25.51 35.06 -2.27
N GLU A 160 -26.61 35.27 -2.99
CA GLU A 160 -27.97 35.09 -2.45
C GLU A 160 -28.22 33.64 -2.01
N LEU A 161 -27.80 32.66 -2.83
CA LEU A 161 -27.85 31.25 -2.44
C LEU A 161 -26.97 30.96 -1.21
N GLN A 162 -25.84 31.64 -1.06
CA GLN A 162 -25.00 31.48 0.13
C GLN A 162 -25.72 31.98 1.39
N ALA A 163 -26.45 33.09 1.27
CA ALA A 163 -27.26 33.63 2.35
C ALA A 163 -28.44 32.70 2.71
N SER A 164 -29.16 32.17 1.72
CA SER A 164 -30.26 31.20 1.96
C SER A 164 -29.78 29.94 2.66
N LEU A 165 -28.59 29.45 2.29
CA LEU A 165 -27.94 28.32 2.96
C LEU A 165 -27.46 28.64 4.37
N ALA A 166 -26.99 29.87 4.62
CA ALA A 166 -26.62 30.32 5.95
C ALA A 166 -27.84 30.37 6.89
N LEU A 167 -29.01 30.80 6.40
CA LEU A 167 -30.28 30.71 7.14
C LEU A 167 -30.62 29.26 7.50
N ALA A 168 -30.31 28.32 6.61
CA ALA A 168 -30.43 26.88 6.86
C ALA A 168 -29.29 26.29 7.71
N LYS A 169 -28.43 27.13 8.33
CA LYS A 169 -27.27 26.76 9.15
C LYS A 169 -26.16 26.00 8.41
N ILE A 170 -26.02 26.20 7.09
CA ILE A 170 -25.00 25.52 6.27
C ILE A 170 -23.95 26.53 5.79
N LYS A 171 -22.75 26.45 6.37
CA LYS A 171 -21.62 27.31 5.98
C LYS A 171 -20.93 26.77 4.73
N VAL A 172 -21.23 27.37 3.58
CA VAL A 172 -20.62 27.05 2.27
C VAL A 172 -19.94 28.31 1.72
N HIS A 173 -18.83 28.15 1.00
CA HIS A 173 -18.17 29.24 0.28
C HIS A 173 -18.79 29.42 -1.11
N ASP A 174 -18.90 30.66 -1.59
CA ASP A 174 -19.51 31.00 -2.88
C ASP A 174 -18.93 30.20 -4.07
N SER A 175 -17.61 29.94 -4.07
CA SER A 175 -16.92 29.13 -5.08
C SER A 175 -17.41 27.67 -5.11
N THR A 176 -17.81 27.12 -3.96
CA THR A 176 -18.38 25.76 -3.89
C THR A 176 -19.77 25.72 -4.50
N ILE A 177 -20.57 26.78 -4.30
CA ILE A 177 -21.89 26.95 -4.92
C ILE A 177 -21.73 27.09 -6.43
N ARG A 178 -20.86 27.99 -6.91
CA ARG A 178 -20.59 28.20 -8.34
C ARG A 178 -20.14 26.92 -9.05
N ARG A 179 -19.21 26.16 -8.44
CA ARG A 179 -18.80 24.84 -8.95
C ARG A 179 -19.98 23.89 -9.07
N ARG A 180 -20.87 23.86 -8.07
CA ARG A 180 -22.05 22.97 -8.08
C ARG A 180 -23.07 23.38 -9.14
N LEU A 181 -23.35 24.67 -9.28
CA LEU A 181 -24.22 25.20 -10.34
C LEU A 181 -23.67 24.88 -11.75
N GLY A 182 -22.36 25.02 -11.94
CA GLY A 182 -21.71 24.64 -13.20
C GLY A 182 -21.87 23.15 -13.54
N GLN A 183 -21.80 22.26 -12.54
CA GLN A 183 -22.05 20.83 -12.73
C GLN A 183 -23.51 20.52 -13.08
N ILE A 184 -24.47 21.25 -12.50
CA ILE A 184 -25.90 21.10 -12.80
C ILE A 184 -26.18 21.54 -14.25
N ARG A 185 -25.75 22.75 -14.64
CA ARG A 185 -25.94 23.29 -16.01
C ARG A 185 -25.31 22.40 -17.09
N LYS A 186 -24.16 21.76 -16.81
CA LYS A 186 -23.53 20.81 -17.74
C LYS A 186 -24.38 19.56 -18.00
N ARG A 187 -25.17 19.10 -17.03
CA ARG A 187 -26.07 17.94 -17.21
C ARG A 187 -27.29 18.28 -18.05
N GLU A 188 -27.78 19.51 -17.95
CA GLU A 188 -28.92 20.00 -18.74
C GLU A 188 -28.55 20.22 -20.21
N ARG A 189 -27.31 20.63 -20.50
CA ARG A 189 -26.80 20.90 -21.86
C ARG A 189 -26.33 19.67 -22.63
N VAL A 190 -26.93 18.50 -22.41
CA VAL A 190 -26.69 17.34 -23.28
C VAL A 190 -27.54 17.51 -24.54
N SER A 191 -26.88 17.68 -25.69
CA SER A 191 -27.52 17.84 -26.99
C SER A 191 -28.40 16.62 -27.31
N LYS A 192 -29.70 16.84 -27.58
CA LYS A 192 -30.56 15.79 -28.13
C LYS A 192 -30.03 15.43 -29.53
N ARG A 193 -29.59 14.18 -29.72
CA ARG A 193 -29.24 13.68 -31.06
C ARG A 193 -30.48 13.80 -31.95
N LYS A 194 -30.42 14.54 -33.05
CA LYS A 194 -31.47 14.53 -34.07
C LYS A 194 -31.55 13.12 -34.64
N THR A 195 -32.68 12.45 -34.53
CA THR A 195 -32.92 11.20 -35.26
C THR A 195 -33.09 11.56 -36.73
N LEU A 196 -32.11 11.21 -37.56
CA LEU A 196 -32.29 11.26 -39.01
C LEU A 196 -33.28 10.14 -39.35
N GLN A 197 -34.55 10.50 -39.59
CA GLN A 197 -35.49 9.57 -40.21
C GLN A 197 -34.90 9.16 -41.55
N LYS A 198 -34.55 7.88 -41.71
CA LYS A 198 -34.13 7.33 -43.00
C LYS A 198 -35.32 7.48 -43.96
N LYS A 199 -35.22 8.40 -44.92
CA LYS A 199 -36.16 8.42 -46.05
C LYS A 199 -36.07 7.04 -46.73
N LYS A 200 -37.18 6.32 -46.78
CA LYS A 200 -37.29 5.08 -47.55
C LYS A 200 -37.04 5.46 -49.02
N ILE A 201 -35.94 4.97 -49.58
CA ILE A 201 -35.74 4.99 -51.03
C ILE A 201 -36.69 3.93 -51.56
N ASN A 202 -37.80 4.35 -52.17
CA ASN A 202 -38.63 3.43 -52.93
C ASN A 202 -37.82 3.12 -54.21
N ALA A 203 -37.31 1.89 -54.30
CA ALA A 203 -36.71 1.39 -55.52
C ALA A 203 -37.79 1.38 -56.61
N CYS A 204 -37.59 2.18 -57.65
CA CYS A 204 -38.39 2.09 -58.87
C CYS A 204 -37.89 0.86 -59.64
N LEU A 205 -38.61 -0.26 -59.52
CA LEU A 205 -38.59 -1.36 -60.46
C LEU A 205 -39.65 -1.05 -61.52
N VAL A 206 -39.24 -0.62 -62.71
CA VAL A 206 -39.84 -0.95 -64.02
C VAL A 206 -38.74 -0.79 -65.06
#